data_AF-A0A852U980-F1
#
_entry.id   AF-A0A852U980-F1
#
_cell.length_a   1.000
_cell.length_b   1.000
_cell.length_c   1.000
_cell.angle_alpha   90.00
_cell.angle_beta   90.00
_cell.angle_gamma   90.00
#
_symmetry.space_group_name_H-M   'P 1'
#
loop_
_entity.id
_entity.type
_entity.pdbx_description
1 polymer ?
#
loop_
_entity_poly.entity_id
_entity_poly.type
_entity_poly.pdbx_seq_one_letter_code
_entity_poly.pdbx_strand_id
1 'polypeptide(L)'
;MSALPKPTALMSTGPLRLVETGEQADARRPLKGGADAQLLAELRALRRENADLADRLQDSENRLRGTQKKLRSIQKMRDEATPTIDFADAEEWVRHHVHLGWLENYSASDRAAHPLGDYLVGATFAESVKALAPQLQAKVWRAAVDVVTRRGRHLHSREAHPLRSGTGARASEVVRAADDARCFRYSIGFKAAGARRLHAWHLRDGRIELCRVVTHGDMSP
;
A
#
# COMPACT_ATOMS: atom_id res chain seq x y z
N MET A 1 43.19 -18.46 10.76
CA MET A 1 44.60 -18.65 10.34
C MET A 1 44.61 -19.22 8.93
N SER A 2 45.47 -18.67 8.08
CA SER A 2 45.89 -19.16 6.74
C SER A 2 44.87 -19.09 5.60
N ALA A 3 45.22 -18.76 4.36
CA ALA A 3 46.35 -18.04 3.76
C ALA A 3 46.01 -17.96 2.25
N LEU A 4 46.18 -16.79 1.65
CA LEU A 4 46.18 -16.62 0.18
C LEU A 4 47.42 -17.31 -0.42
N PRO A 5 47.34 -17.98 -1.59
CA PRO A 5 48.52 -18.36 -2.35
C PRO A 5 49.03 -17.21 -3.23
N LYS A 6 50.36 -17.11 -3.28
CA LYS A 6 51.22 -16.12 -3.95
C LYS A 6 51.37 -16.38 -5.47
N PRO A 7 51.78 -15.37 -6.26
CA PRO A 7 52.04 -15.50 -7.69
C PRO A 7 53.43 -16.12 -7.99
N THR A 8 53.50 -16.91 -9.06
CA THR A 8 54.77 -17.46 -9.60
C THR A 8 55.19 -16.64 -10.80
N ALA A 9 56.44 -16.16 -10.78
CA ALA A 9 57.13 -15.47 -11.86
C ALA A 9 58.12 -16.42 -12.55
N LEU A 10 58.36 -16.22 -13.85
CA LEU A 10 59.62 -16.50 -14.56
C LEU A 10 59.65 -15.54 -15.77
N MET A 11 60.55 -14.55 -15.83
CA MET A 11 61.96 -14.63 -16.31
C MET A 11 62.02 -15.03 -17.80
N SER A 12 62.80 -14.45 -18.71
CA SER A 12 63.78 -13.35 -18.82
C SER A 12 64.38 -13.50 -20.25
N THR A 13 65.25 -12.57 -20.68
CA THR A 13 66.13 -12.54 -21.89
C THR A 13 65.44 -12.18 -23.22
N GLY A 14 65.92 -11.27 -24.08
CA GLY A 14 67.18 -10.52 -24.23
C GLY A 14 67.03 -9.43 -25.33
N PRO A 15 68.09 -8.75 -25.80
CA PRO A 15 68.04 -7.32 -26.14
C PRO A 15 68.10 -6.91 -27.64
N LEU A 16 67.75 -5.64 -27.88
CA LEU A 16 68.12 -4.71 -28.98
C LEU A 16 67.67 -4.98 -30.43
N ARG A 17 66.87 -4.04 -30.98
CA ARG A 17 67.29 -3.24 -32.17
C ARG A 17 66.39 -2.02 -32.41
N LEU A 18 67.04 -0.86 -32.43
CA LEU A 18 66.55 0.39 -32.99
C LEU A 18 66.52 0.25 -34.52
N VAL A 19 65.36 0.46 -35.13
CA VAL A 19 65.23 0.77 -36.56
C VAL A 19 64.28 1.96 -36.66
N GLU A 20 64.86 3.16 -36.70
CA GLU A 20 64.22 4.30 -37.31
C GLU A 20 64.33 4.15 -38.82
N THR A 21 63.20 4.07 -39.52
CA THR A 21 63.08 4.54 -40.91
C THR A 21 61.61 4.75 -41.25
N GLY A 22 61.28 5.93 -41.77
CA GLY A 22 60.17 6.08 -42.70
C GLY A 22 59.03 6.97 -42.23
N GLU A 23 59.23 8.28 -42.30
CA GLU A 23 58.18 9.27 -42.36
C GLU A 23 57.30 9.01 -43.60
N GLN A 24 56.04 8.62 -43.39
CA GLN A 24 54.96 8.80 -44.37
C GLN A 24 53.73 9.36 -43.66
N ALA A 25 53.34 10.51 -44.17
CA ALA A 25 52.36 11.41 -43.62
C ALA A 25 50.92 10.86 -43.69
N ASP A 26 50.13 11.42 -42.78
CA ASP A 26 48.75 11.85 -43.03
C ASP A 26 47.64 10.78 -43.10
N ALA A 27 46.94 10.63 -41.96
CA ALA A 27 45.50 10.78 -41.90
C ALA A 27 45.04 10.63 -40.44
N ARG A 28 45.20 11.69 -39.64
CA ARG A 28 44.37 11.84 -38.43
C ARG A 28 42.92 11.98 -38.88
N ARG A 29 42.19 10.87 -38.90
CA ARG A 29 40.76 10.84 -39.21
C ARG A 29 40.00 11.65 -38.14
N PRO A 30 39.49 12.86 -38.41
CA PRO A 30 38.83 13.67 -37.38
C PRO A 30 37.33 13.45 -37.51
N LEU A 31 36.80 12.32 -37.02
CA LEU A 31 35.35 12.04 -37.13
C LEU A 31 34.72 11.43 -35.86
N LYS A 32 35.33 11.60 -34.67
CA LYS A 32 34.68 11.21 -33.39
C LYS A 32 34.43 12.37 -32.42
N GLY A 33 35.08 13.53 -32.60
CA GLY A 33 34.94 14.66 -31.68
C GLY A 33 33.53 15.25 -31.61
N GLY A 34 32.75 15.20 -32.69
CA GLY A 34 31.37 15.72 -32.73
C GLY A 34 30.37 14.86 -31.97
N ALA A 35 30.42 13.54 -32.15
CA ALA A 35 29.54 12.59 -31.45
C ALA A 35 29.87 12.52 -29.95
N ASP A 36 31.16 12.52 -29.60
CA ASP A 36 31.61 12.53 -28.21
C ASP A 36 31.23 13.85 -27.52
N ALA A 37 31.33 14.99 -28.22
CA ALA A 37 30.88 16.28 -27.69
C ALA A 37 29.36 16.34 -27.49
N GLN A 38 28.58 15.75 -28.40
CA GLN A 38 27.12 15.69 -28.29
C GLN A 38 26.69 14.80 -27.12
N LEU A 39 27.30 13.62 -26.95
CA LEU A 39 27.05 12.73 -25.80
C LEU A 39 27.45 13.38 -24.46
N LEU A 40 28.57 14.13 -24.43
CA LEU A 40 28.98 14.87 -23.23
C LEU A 40 28.02 16.01 -22.91
N ALA A 41 27.46 16.70 -23.92
CA ALA A 41 26.45 17.73 -23.73
C ALA A 41 25.14 17.12 -23.20
N GLU A 42 24.72 15.99 -23.75
CA GLU A 42 23.52 15.26 -23.32
C GLU A 42 23.66 14.71 -21.90
N LEU A 43 24.81 14.12 -21.54
CA LEU A 43 25.09 13.70 -20.16
C LEU A 43 25.07 14.86 -19.17
N ARG A 44 25.54 16.05 -19.57
CA ARG A 44 25.45 17.26 -18.73
C ARG A 44 24.01 17.72 -18.57
N ALA A 45 23.22 17.68 -19.64
CA ALA A 45 21.81 18.04 -19.61
C ALA A 45 21.02 17.07 -18.71
N LEU A 46 21.19 15.76 -18.90
CA LEU A 46 20.54 14.72 -18.09
C LEU A 46 20.96 14.77 -16.62
N ARG A 47 22.21 15.14 -16.32
CA ARG A 47 22.66 15.33 -14.92
C ARG A 47 21.99 16.54 -14.27
N ARG A 48 21.82 17.64 -15.01
CA ARG A 48 21.08 18.82 -14.52
C ARG A 48 19.61 18.49 -14.31
N GLU A 49 18.99 17.80 -15.25
CA GLU A 49 17.60 17.38 -15.13
C GLU A 49 17.39 16.42 -13.95
N ASN A 50 18.30 15.45 -13.75
CA ASN A 50 18.23 14.58 -12.57
C ASN A 50 18.39 15.34 -11.26
N ALA A 51 19.28 16.35 -11.21
CA ALA A 51 19.42 17.20 -10.03
C ALA A 51 18.14 18.00 -9.76
N ASP A 52 17.57 18.64 -10.79
CA ASP A 52 16.32 19.40 -10.68
C ASP A 52 15.14 18.51 -10.26
N LEU A 53 15.05 17.29 -10.80
CA LEU A 53 14.03 16.32 -10.42
C LEU A 53 14.22 15.82 -8.99
N ALA A 54 15.46 15.58 -8.55
CA ALA A 54 15.76 15.20 -7.17
C ALA A 54 15.35 16.30 -6.19
N ASP A 55 15.66 17.56 -6.50
CA ASP A 55 15.27 18.71 -5.66
C ASP A 55 13.74 18.86 -5.59
N ARG A 56 13.05 18.74 -6.73
CA ARG A 56 11.57 18.76 -6.77
C ARG A 56 10.96 17.61 -5.98
N LEU A 57 11.55 16.41 -6.08
CA LEU A 57 11.10 15.26 -5.32
C LEU A 57 11.26 15.52 -3.82
N GLN A 58 12.43 16.01 -3.38
CA GLN A 58 12.71 16.34 -2.00
C GLN A 58 11.74 17.40 -1.46
N ASP A 59 11.46 18.45 -2.23
CA ASP A 59 10.48 19.47 -1.88
C ASP A 59 9.07 18.91 -1.76
N SER A 60 8.68 18.04 -2.69
CA SER A 60 7.37 17.38 -2.66
C SER A 60 7.23 16.48 -1.42
N GLU A 61 8.27 15.74 -1.06
CA GLU A 61 8.29 14.91 0.15
C GLU A 61 8.21 15.75 1.42
N ASN A 62 8.95 16.87 1.47
CA ASN A 62 8.92 17.78 2.60
C ASN A 62 7.52 18.39 2.79
N ARG A 63 6.87 18.80 1.68
CA ARG A 63 5.48 19.27 1.69
C ARG A 63 4.53 18.19 2.17
N LEU A 64 4.65 16.96 1.66
CA LEU A 64 3.82 15.82 2.09
C LEU A 64 4.01 15.50 3.58
N ARG A 65 5.24 15.52 4.10
CA ARG A 65 5.49 15.34 5.54
C ARG A 65 4.88 16.47 6.36
N GLY A 66 4.98 17.71 5.89
CA GLY A 66 4.38 18.87 6.53
C GLY A 66 2.85 18.80 6.61
N THR A 67 2.19 18.44 5.50
CA THR A 67 0.73 18.26 5.46
C THR A 67 0.29 17.08 6.32
N GLN A 68 1.01 15.95 6.28
CA GLN A 68 0.75 14.81 7.17
C GLN A 68 0.86 15.16 8.65
N LYS A 69 1.86 15.96 9.06
CA LYS A 69 1.99 16.42 10.46
C LYS A 69 0.81 17.29 10.88
N LYS A 70 0.40 18.25 10.03
CA LYS A 70 -0.77 19.10 10.29
C LYS A 70 -2.05 18.28 10.42
N LEU A 71 -2.28 17.32 9.51
CA LEU A 71 -3.42 16.41 9.56
C LEU A 71 -3.46 15.61 10.87
N ARG A 72 -2.30 15.08 11.33
CA ARG A 72 -2.23 14.37 12.62
C ARG A 72 -2.57 15.27 13.81
N SER A 73 -2.11 16.53 13.80
CA SER A 73 -2.42 17.49 14.85
C SER A 73 -3.91 17.84 14.91
N ILE A 74 -4.54 18.04 13.75
CA ILE A 74 -5.98 18.30 13.64
C ILE A 74 -6.78 17.08 14.13
N GLN A 75 -6.37 15.88 13.72
CA GLN A 75 -7.00 14.64 14.19
C GLN A 75 -6.94 14.51 15.71
N LYS A 76 -5.78 14.80 16.33
CA LYS A 76 -5.62 14.74 17.78
C LYS A 76 -6.59 15.68 18.51
N MET A 77 -6.71 16.93 18.06
CA MET A 77 -7.65 17.89 18.65
C MET A 77 -9.11 17.44 18.51
N ARG A 78 -9.47 16.79 17.40
CA ARG A 78 -10.81 16.23 17.19
C ARG A 78 -11.11 15.08 18.14
N ASP A 79 -10.15 14.17 18.31
CA ASP A 79 -10.28 13.01 19.19
C ASP A 79 -10.47 13.46 20.66
N GLU A 80 -9.79 14.55 21.09
CA GLU A 80 -9.95 15.15 22.42
C GLU A 80 -11.30 15.85 22.64
N ALA A 81 -11.93 16.36 21.57
CA ALA A 81 -13.19 17.09 21.64
C ALA A 81 -14.44 16.21 21.43
N THR A 82 -14.29 14.90 21.20
CA THR A 82 -15.42 14.02 20.91
C THR A 82 -16.23 13.78 22.19
N PRO A 83 -17.51 14.18 22.23
CA PRO A 83 -18.34 13.97 23.41
C PRO A 83 -18.46 12.49 23.74
N THR A 84 -18.47 12.16 25.03
CA THR A 84 -18.73 10.79 25.49
C THR A 84 -20.20 10.49 25.27
N ILE A 85 -20.49 9.73 24.22
CA ILE A 85 -21.85 9.25 23.91
C ILE A 85 -22.07 7.97 24.70
N ASP A 86 -23.15 7.92 25.46
CA ASP A 86 -23.61 6.70 26.14
C ASP A 86 -24.47 5.88 25.17
N PHE A 87 -24.03 4.66 24.86
CA PHE A 87 -24.69 3.77 23.90
C PHE A 87 -25.44 2.68 24.65
N ALA A 88 -26.67 2.38 24.22
CA ALA A 88 -27.51 1.36 24.83
C ALA A 88 -26.90 -0.05 24.70
N ASP A 89 -26.29 -0.34 23.55
CA ASP A 89 -25.60 -1.62 23.31
C ASP A 89 -24.42 -1.49 22.34
N ALA A 90 -23.76 -2.63 22.09
CA ALA A 90 -22.61 -2.71 21.21
C ALA A 90 -22.97 -2.54 19.72
N GLU A 91 -24.20 -2.86 19.32
CA GLU A 91 -24.67 -2.70 17.96
C GLU A 91 -24.92 -1.23 17.64
N GLU A 92 -25.57 -0.49 18.55
CA GLU A 92 -25.77 0.95 18.42
C GLU A 92 -24.44 1.69 18.28
N TRP A 93 -23.44 1.32 19.09
CA TRP A 93 -22.08 1.85 18.98
C TRP A 93 -21.47 1.63 17.58
N VAL A 94 -21.60 0.42 17.03
CA VAL A 94 -21.11 0.12 15.67
C VAL A 94 -21.86 0.94 14.63
N ARG A 95 -23.19 0.97 14.71
CA ARG A 95 -24.04 1.67 13.73
C ARG A 95 -23.73 3.16 13.71
N HIS A 96 -23.54 3.76 14.88
CA HIS A 96 -23.12 5.13 15.03
C HIS A 96 -21.79 5.41 14.33
N HIS A 97 -20.74 4.61 14.60
CA HIS A 97 -19.43 4.83 13.97
C HIS A 97 -19.42 4.59 12.46
N VAL A 98 -20.18 3.61 11.97
CA VAL A 98 -20.37 3.39 10.52
C VAL A 98 -21.08 4.59 9.89
N HIS A 99 -22.14 5.09 10.54
CA HIS A 99 -22.89 6.25 10.04
C HIS A 99 -22.03 7.52 10.02
N LEU A 100 -21.30 7.81 11.09
CA LEU A 100 -20.34 8.92 11.12
C LEU A 100 -19.27 8.75 10.04
N GLY A 101 -18.72 7.56 9.88
CA GLY A 101 -17.75 7.26 8.82
C GLY A 101 -18.30 7.57 7.43
N TRP A 102 -19.56 7.25 7.18
CA TRP A 102 -20.23 7.56 5.91
C TRP A 102 -20.44 9.06 5.72
N LEU A 103 -20.88 9.79 6.75
CA LEU A 103 -21.01 11.24 6.68
C LEU A 103 -19.68 11.96 6.46
N GLU A 104 -18.63 11.54 7.15
CA GLU A 104 -17.31 12.20 7.12
C GLU A 104 -16.52 11.93 5.83
N ASN A 105 -16.64 10.73 5.26
CA ASN A 105 -15.76 10.30 4.16
C ASN A 105 -16.41 10.38 2.77
N TYR A 106 -17.73 10.56 2.69
CA TYR A 106 -18.46 10.58 1.42
C TYR A 106 -19.04 11.97 1.21
N SER A 107 -18.88 12.55 0.02
CA SER A 107 -19.56 13.78 -0.35
C SER A 107 -21.08 13.58 -0.39
N ALA A 108 -21.86 14.67 -0.40
CA ALA A 108 -23.31 14.56 -0.54
C ALA A 108 -23.72 13.78 -1.81
N SER A 109 -22.98 13.96 -2.92
CA SER A 109 -23.20 13.22 -4.15
C SER A 109 -22.82 11.73 -4.01
N ASP A 110 -21.67 11.42 -3.40
CA ASP A 110 -21.27 10.03 -3.14
C ASP A 110 -22.28 9.30 -2.25
N ARG A 111 -22.83 9.99 -1.25
CA ARG A 111 -23.86 9.44 -0.36
C ARG A 111 -25.16 9.15 -1.10
N ALA A 112 -25.53 9.97 -2.08
CA ALA A 112 -26.69 9.71 -2.93
C ALA A 112 -26.46 8.52 -3.87
N ALA A 113 -25.26 8.40 -4.45
CA ALA A 113 -24.89 7.28 -5.32
C ALA A 113 -24.67 5.96 -4.55
N HIS A 114 -24.26 6.07 -3.28
CA HIS A 114 -23.89 4.96 -2.42
C HIS A 114 -24.50 5.13 -1.02
N PRO A 115 -25.83 4.97 -0.91
CA PRO A 115 -26.52 5.11 0.36
C PRO A 115 -26.07 4.04 1.34
N LEU A 116 -26.10 4.39 2.63
CA LEU A 116 -25.96 3.42 3.70
C LEU A 116 -27.23 2.53 3.70
N GLY A 117 -27.14 1.35 3.09
CA GLY A 117 -28.25 0.39 3.07
C GLY A 117 -28.42 -0.34 4.40
N ASP A 118 -29.42 -1.22 4.47
CA ASP A 118 -29.59 -2.10 5.64
C ASP A 118 -28.47 -3.13 5.71
N TYR A 119 -27.87 -3.24 6.90
CA TYR A 119 -26.84 -4.23 7.22
C TYR A 119 -27.01 -4.75 8.64
N LEU A 120 -26.46 -5.94 8.86
CA LEU A 120 -26.44 -6.62 10.16
C LEU A 120 -25.07 -6.45 10.81
N VAL A 121 -25.05 -6.45 12.14
CA VAL A 121 -23.82 -6.44 12.94
C VAL A 121 -23.71 -7.81 13.61
N GLY A 122 -22.66 -8.55 13.28
CA GLY A 122 -22.38 -9.84 13.89
C GLY A 122 -21.99 -9.67 15.37
N ALA A 123 -22.33 -10.65 16.20
CA ALA A 123 -22.18 -10.58 17.65
C ALA A 123 -20.74 -10.28 18.12
N THR A 124 -19.73 -10.76 17.39
CA THR A 124 -18.31 -10.59 17.74
C THR A 124 -17.68 -9.35 17.11
N PHE A 125 -18.41 -8.64 16.23
CA PHE A 125 -17.86 -7.54 15.47
C PHE A 125 -17.39 -6.41 16.39
N ALA A 126 -18.29 -5.92 17.24
CA ALA A 126 -17.99 -4.79 18.13
C ALA A 126 -16.80 -5.05 19.04
N GLU A 127 -16.75 -6.24 19.67
CA GLU A 127 -15.64 -6.67 20.52
C GLU A 127 -14.32 -6.69 19.74
N SER A 128 -14.33 -7.27 18.53
CA SER A 128 -13.14 -7.35 17.68
C SER A 128 -12.57 -5.99 17.29
N VAL A 129 -13.42 -4.95 17.21
CA VAL A 129 -12.98 -3.57 16.91
C VAL A 129 -12.49 -2.86 18.17
N LYS A 130 -13.19 -3.00 19.30
CA LYS A 130 -12.79 -2.38 20.58
C LYS A 130 -11.40 -2.83 21.04
N ALA A 131 -11.01 -4.06 20.72
CA ALA A 131 -9.67 -4.59 21.01
C ALA A 131 -8.53 -3.92 20.21
N LEU A 132 -8.83 -3.06 19.24
CA LEU A 132 -7.84 -2.40 18.38
C LEU A 132 -7.48 -1.00 18.90
N ALA A 133 -6.26 -0.56 18.59
CA ALA A 133 -5.86 0.83 18.82
C ALA A 133 -6.76 1.81 18.02
N PRO A 134 -7.06 3.02 18.55
CA PRO A 134 -7.99 3.96 17.93
C PRO A 134 -7.70 4.28 16.45
N GLN A 135 -6.41 4.39 16.09
CA GLN A 135 -6.00 4.69 14.71
C GLN A 135 -6.34 3.55 13.74
N LEU A 136 -6.40 2.32 14.24
CA LEU A 136 -6.81 1.14 13.47
C LEU A 136 -8.33 1.02 13.44
N GLN A 137 -9.05 1.35 14.52
CA GLN A 137 -10.51 1.45 14.51
C GLN A 137 -11.00 2.42 13.43
N ALA A 138 -10.36 3.60 13.30
CA ALA A 138 -10.68 4.55 12.24
C ALA A 138 -10.48 4.01 10.81
N LYS A 139 -9.59 3.02 10.62
CA LYS A 139 -9.43 2.32 9.33
C LYS A 139 -10.52 1.26 9.14
N VAL A 140 -10.88 0.56 10.21
CA VAL A 140 -11.99 -0.40 10.22
C VAL A 140 -13.28 0.30 9.83
N TRP A 141 -13.61 1.46 10.41
CA TRP A 141 -14.84 2.18 10.09
C TRP A 141 -14.93 2.56 8.61
N ARG A 142 -13.83 3.07 8.03
CA ARG A 142 -13.77 3.32 6.58
C ARG A 142 -13.99 2.05 5.76
N ALA A 143 -13.36 0.94 6.14
CA ALA A 143 -13.55 -0.33 5.45
C ALA A 143 -14.99 -0.86 5.59
N ALA A 144 -15.59 -0.76 6.78
CA ALA A 144 -16.96 -1.16 7.04
C ALA A 144 -17.94 -0.37 6.18
N VAL A 145 -17.79 0.96 6.09
CA VAL A 145 -18.59 1.82 5.20
C VAL A 145 -18.44 1.38 3.73
N ASP A 146 -17.22 1.17 3.24
CA ASP A 146 -16.99 0.70 1.87
C ASP A 146 -17.73 -0.62 1.60
N VAL A 147 -17.69 -1.55 2.57
CA VAL A 147 -18.34 -2.86 2.45
C VAL A 147 -19.87 -2.75 2.49
N VAL A 148 -20.46 -2.02 3.46
CA VAL A 148 -21.94 -1.92 3.60
C VAL A 148 -22.57 -1.09 2.48
N THR A 149 -21.84 -0.13 1.90
CA THR A 149 -22.23 0.58 0.67
C THR A 149 -22.00 -0.23 -0.61
N ARG A 150 -21.56 -1.50 -0.48
CA ARG A 150 -21.26 -2.46 -1.58
C ARG A 150 -20.13 -2.04 -2.53
N ARG A 151 -19.48 -0.89 -2.31
CA ARG A 151 -18.30 -0.44 -3.08
C ARG A 151 -17.07 -1.29 -2.80
N GLY A 152 -16.95 -1.86 -1.61
CA GLY A 152 -15.74 -2.54 -1.12
C GLY A 152 -15.22 -3.65 -2.04
N ARG A 153 -16.10 -4.31 -2.82
CA ARG A 153 -15.66 -5.31 -3.81
C ARG A 153 -14.98 -4.73 -5.05
N HIS A 154 -15.27 -3.48 -5.37
CA HIS A 154 -14.77 -2.79 -6.57
C HIS A 154 -13.55 -1.92 -6.27
N LEU A 155 -13.24 -1.71 -4.99
CA LEU A 155 -12.09 -0.94 -4.55
C LEU A 155 -10.85 -1.83 -4.50
N HIS A 156 -9.87 -1.54 -5.36
CA HIS A 156 -8.57 -2.22 -5.35
C HIS A 156 -7.88 -2.17 -3.99
N SER A 157 -8.01 -1.05 -3.26
CA SER A 157 -7.46 -0.87 -1.92
C SER A 157 -8.01 -1.85 -0.87
N ARG A 158 -9.15 -2.49 -1.16
CA ARG A 158 -9.80 -3.42 -0.25
C ARG A 158 -9.48 -4.87 -0.54
N GLU A 159 -8.85 -5.22 -1.66
CA GLU A 159 -8.46 -6.61 -1.97
C GLU A 159 -9.55 -7.61 -1.58
N ALA A 160 -10.77 -7.37 -2.09
CA ALA A 160 -11.93 -8.14 -1.70
C ALA A 160 -11.84 -9.57 -2.27
N HIS A 161 -11.77 -10.56 -1.39
CA HIS A 161 -11.66 -11.95 -1.78
C HIS A 161 -12.62 -12.83 -0.97
N PRO A 162 -13.18 -13.89 -1.56
CA PRO A 162 -13.87 -14.91 -0.79
C PRO A 162 -12.97 -15.47 0.32
N LEU A 163 -13.53 -15.63 1.52
CA LEU A 163 -12.91 -16.43 2.56
C LEU A 163 -12.97 -17.89 2.12
N ARG A 164 -11.89 -18.64 2.30
CA ARG A 164 -11.78 -20.04 1.88
C ARG A 164 -11.44 -20.90 3.09
N SER A 165 -11.98 -22.12 3.15
CA SER A 165 -11.77 -23.05 4.27
C SER A 165 -10.34 -23.59 4.39
N GLY A 166 -9.46 -23.22 3.46
CA GLY A 166 -8.05 -23.60 3.46
C GLY A 166 -7.18 -22.57 2.73
N THR A 167 -5.87 -22.81 2.72
CA THR A 167 -4.85 -21.91 2.16
C THR A 167 -4.64 -22.06 0.65
N GLY A 168 -5.17 -23.13 0.05
CA GLY A 168 -5.01 -23.42 -1.39
C GLY A 168 -5.98 -22.64 -2.28
N ALA A 169 -5.56 -22.32 -3.50
CA ALA A 169 -6.40 -21.64 -4.50
C ALA A 169 -7.67 -22.43 -4.88
N ARG A 170 -7.67 -23.75 -4.66
CA ARG A 170 -8.82 -24.65 -4.90
C ARG A 170 -9.69 -24.89 -3.66
N ALA A 171 -9.33 -24.31 -2.50
CA ALA A 171 -10.13 -24.48 -1.28
C ALA A 171 -11.51 -23.85 -1.48
N SER A 172 -12.54 -24.56 -1.03
CA SER A 172 -13.93 -24.10 -1.15
C SER A 172 -14.13 -22.78 -0.43
N GLU A 173 -15.02 -21.95 -0.98
CA GLU A 173 -15.46 -20.74 -0.31
C GLU A 173 -16.19 -21.10 0.99
N VAL A 174 -16.03 -20.25 2.00
CA VAL A 174 -16.76 -20.40 3.25
C VAL A 174 -18.19 -19.92 3.03
N VAL A 175 -19.12 -20.86 3.17
CA VAL A 175 -20.57 -20.65 3.01
C VAL A 175 -21.28 -21.05 4.30
N ARG A 176 -22.15 -20.18 4.80
CA ARG A 176 -22.91 -20.42 6.02
C ARG A 176 -24.09 -21.33 5.71
N ALA A 177 -24.17 -22.47 6.40
CA ALA A 177 -25.16 -23.52 6.10
C ALA A 177 -26.62 -23.08 6.30
N ALA A 178 -26.88 -22.15 7.22
CA ALA A 178 -28.25 -21.73 7.56
C ALA A 178 -28.94 -20.90 6.47
N ASP A 179 -28.19 -20.12 5.70
CA ASP A 179 -28.73 -19.11 4.78
C ASP A 179 -27.96 -18.99 3.44
N ASP A 180 -26.97 -19.86 3.20
CA ASP A 180 -26.07 -19.85 2.05
C ASP A 180 -25.27 -18.54 1.90
N ALA A 181 -25.13 -17.76 2.98
CA ALA A 181 -24.35 -16.54 2.95
C ALA A 181 -22.87 -16.84 2.70
N ARG A 182 -22.20 -16.00 1.89
CA ARG A 182 -20.79 -16.19 1.53
C ARG A 182 -19.91 -15.24 2.32
N CYS A 183 -18.86 -15.77 2.95
CA CYS A 183 -17.94 -14.92 3.70
C CYS A 183 -16.88 -14.33 2.77
N PHE A 184 -16.66 -13.03 2.89
CA PHE A 184 -15.59 -12.29 2.21
C PHE A 184 -14.64 -11.69 3.21
N ARG A 185 -13.37 -11.60 2.82
CA ARG A 185 -12.34 -10.86 3.54
C ARG A 185 -11.97 -9.59 2.78
N TYR A 186 -11.82 -8.51 3.52
CA TYR A 186 -11.46 -7.18 3.01
C TYR A 186 -10.24 -6.65 3.75
N SER A 187 -9.32 -6.02 3.02
CA SER A 187 -8.17 -5.35 3.60
C SER A 187 -8.58 -4.05 4.32
N ILE A 188 -8.15 -3.90 5.58
CA ILE A 188 -8.35 -2.68 6.36
C ILE A 188 -7.26 -1.63 6.04
N GLY A 189 -6.14 -2.04 5.43
CA GLY A 189 -5.07 -1.13 5.01
C GLY A 189 -3.97 -1.82 4.20
N PHE A 190 -3.13 -1.02 3.54
CA PHE A 190 -2.15 -1.54 2.60
C PHE A 190 -0.94 -2.19 3.29
N LYS A 191 -0.59 -3.41 2.87
CA LYS A 191 0.65 -4.18 3.07
C LYS A 191 1.57 -3.68 4.20
N ALA A 192 1.22 -3.99 5.46
CA ALA A 192 2.03 -3.70 6.64
C ALA A 192 2.15 -4.94 7.54
N ALA A 193 3.21 -5.00 8.36
CA ALA A 193 3.31 -5.99 9.43
C ALA A 193 2.11 -5.84 10.38
N GLY A 194 1.39 -6.93 10.67
CA GLY A 194 0.15 -6.89 11.45
C GLY A 194 -1.10 -6.46 10.66
N ALA A 195 -1.09 -6.58 9.33
CA ALA A 195 -2.25 -6.33 8.48
C ALA A 195 -3.51 -7.04 9.01
N ARG A 196 -4.61 -6.30 9.06
CA ARG A 196 -5.92 -6.80 9.49
C ARG A 196 -6.86 -6.96 8.31
N ARG A 197 -7.74 -7.95 8.41
CA ARG A 197 -8.83 -8.20 7.48
C ARG A 197 -10.16 -8.00 8.20
N LEU A 198 -11.12 -7.41 7.49
CA LEU A 198 -12.52 -7.38 7.88
C LEU A 198 -13.21 -8.57 7.21
N HIS A 199 -13.80 -9.46 8.00
CA HIS A 199 -14.69 -10.51 7.51
C HIS A 199 -16.13 -9.98 7.47
N ALA A 200 -16.83 -10.25 6.37
CA ALA A 200 -18.24 -9.89 6.22
C ALA A 200 -18.99 -10.95 5.42
N TRP A 201 -20.21 -11.27 5.83
CA TRP A 201 -21.09 -12.16 5.11
C TRP A 201 -21.92 -11.39 4.08
N HIS A 202 -22.02 -11.94 2.89
CA HIS A 202 -22.91 -11.48 1.82
C HIS A 202 -24.13 -12.40 1.83
N LEU A 203 -25.26 -11.86 2.29
CA LEU A 203 -26.52 -12.59 2.38
C LEU A 203 -27.17 -12.67 0.99
N ARG A 204 -28.02 -13.68 0.79
CA ARG A 204 -28.72 -13.89 -0.50
C ARG A 204 -29.68 -12.76 -0.87
N ASP A 205 -30.22 -12.07 0.12
CA ASP A 205 -31.06 -10.89 -0.07
C ASP A 205 -30.26 -9.62 -0.43
N GLY A 206 -28.93 -9.74 -0.52
CA GLY A 206 -28.00 -8.66 -0.84
C GLY A 206 -27.58 -7.82 0.36
N ARG A 207 -28.09 -8.09 1.57
CA ARG A 207 -27.60 -7.43 2.78
C ARG A 207 -26.18 -7.91 3.11
N ILE A 208 -25.49 -7.05 3.85
CA ILE A 208 -24.17 -7.34 4.40
C ILE A 208 -24.32 -7.58 5.90
N GLU A 209 -23.60 -8.55 6.42
CA GLU A 209 -23.39 -8.71 7.85
C GLU A 209 -21.90 -8.51 8.18
N LEU A 210 -21.61 -7.50 8.99
CA LEU A 210 -20.25 -7.25 9.47
C LEU A 210 -19.90 -8.30 10.51
N CYS A 211 -18.93 -9.16 10.23
CA CYS A 211 -18.69 -10.35 11.04
C CYS A 211 -17.66 -10.07 12.14
N ARG A 212 -16.40 -9.82 11.77
CA ARG A 212 -15.31 -9.54 12.72
C ARG A 212 -14.08 -8.96 12.04
N VAL A 213 -13.19 -8.37 12.84
CA VAL A 213 -11.85 -7.94 12.40
C VAL A 213 -10.80 -8.91 12.94
N VAL A 214 -9.93 -9.38 12.04
CA VAL A 214 -8.95 -10.42 12.34
C VAL A 214 -7.58 -10.12 11.76
N THR A 215 -6.56 -10.87 12.20
CA THR A 215 -5.24 -10.88 11.54
C THR A 215 -5.34 -11.45 10.13
N HIS A 216 -4.43 -11.04 9.25
CA HIS A 216 -4.38 -11.49 7.85
C HIS A 216 -4.50 -13.01 7.63
N GLY A 217 -3.90 -13.82 8.53
CA GLY A 217 -3.86 -15.28 8.41
C GLY A 217 -5.08 -16.00 9.01
N ASP A 218 -5.99 -15.28 9.66
CA ASP A 218 -7.19 -15.90 10.22
C ASP A 218 -8.16 -16.22 9.08
N MET A 219 -8.59 -17.47 9.03
CA MET A 219 -9.45 -18.02 7.98
C MET A 219 -10.85 -18.36 8.51
N SER A 220 -11.13 -18.03 9.77
CA SER A 220 -12.39 -18.33 10.43
C SER A 220 -13.29 -17.08 10.47
N PRO A 221 -14.56 -17.20 10.05
CA PRO A 221 -15.55 -16.17 10.31
C PRO A 221 -15.89 -16.08 11.79
#